data_AF-A0A133QIZ6-F1
#
_entry.id   AF-A0A133QIZ6-F1
#
_cell.length_a   1.000
_cell.length_b   1.000
_cell.length_c   1.000
_cell.angle_alpha   90.00
_cell.angle_beta   90.00
_cell.angle_gamma   90.00
#
_symmetry.space_group_name_H-M   'P 1'
#
loop_
_entity.id
_entity.type
_entity.pdbx_description
1 polymer ?
#
loop_
_entity_poly.entity_id
_entity_poly.type
_entity_poly.pdbx_seq_one_letter_code
_entity_poly.pdbx_strand_id
1 'polypeptide(L)'
;IDTYNSSNSRYVIDEAKYGTSQLGSTKSGKQMSDSWVNDRLESQVGEDKAREIQKAMSKGNVDKVISRIDEKGNVITNKLNSAGEIISSWP
;
A
#
# COMPACT_ATOMS: atom_id res chain seq x y z
N ILE A 1 -34.08 1.85 1.62
CA ILE A 1 -33.41 2.24 0.36
C ILE A 1 -31.94 2.25 0.70
N ASP A 2 -31.23 1.17 0.41
CA ASP A 2 -29.78 1.14 0.56
C ASP A 2 -29.20 2.00 -0.54
N THR A 3 -28.72 3.18 -0.16
CA THR A 3 -28.11 4.12 -1.10
C THR A 3 -26.84 3.49 -1.65
N TYR A 4 -26.84 3.13 -2.93
CA TYR A 4 -25.67 2.65 -3.65
C TYR A 4 -24.63 3.79 -3.73
N ASN A 5 -23.70 3.80 -2.78
CA ASN A 5 -22.71 4.85 -2.63
C ASN A 5 -21.51 4.55 -3.54
N SER A 6 -21.59 4.91 -4.82
CA SER A 6 -20.60 4.52 -5.85
C SER A 6 -19.23 5.21 -5.74
N SER A 7 -18.74 5.59 -4.55
CA SER A 7 -17.46 6.33 -4.41
C SER A 7 -16.51 5.88 -3.30
N ASN A 8 -16.73 4.70 -2.71
CA ASN A 8 -15.77 4.07 -1.78
C ASN A 8 -14.88 3.06 -2.53
N SER A 9 -14.20 3.49 -3.60
CA SER A 9 -13.12 2.70 -4.19
C SER A 9 -12.10 2.37 -3.09
N ARG A 10 -12.05 1.10 -2.69
CA ARG A 10 -11.10 0.56 -1.71
C ARG A 10 -9.94 -0.02 -2.49
N TYR A 11 -8.73 0.44 -2.19
CA TYR A 11 -7.51 -0.04 -2.83
C TYR A 11 -6.63 -0.77 -1.84
N VAL A 12 -5.87 -1.74 -2.34
CA VAL A 12 -4.75 -2.34 -1.63
C VAL A 12 -3.49 -2.09 -2.43
N ILE A 13 -2.45 -1.60 -1.78
CA ILE A 13 -1.11 -1.49 -2.33
C ILE A 13 -0.26 -2.50 -1.56
N ASP A 14 0.24 -3.52 -2.26
CA ASP A 14 1.08 -4.58 -1.68
C ASP A 14 2.52 -4.47 -2.17
N GLU A 15 3.46 -4.68 -1.25
CA GLU A 15 4.88 -4.90 -1.53
C GLU A 15 5.26 -6.30 -1.06
N ALA A 16 5.69 -7.15 -1.99
CA ALA A 16 6.18 -8.49 -1.66
C ALA A 16 7.70 -8.48 -1.41
N LYS A 17 8.13 -9.13 -0.33
CA LYS A 17 9.56 -9.31 0.02
C LYS A 17 9.87 -10.78 0.28
N TYR A 18 10.91 -11.29 -0.39
CA TYR A 18 11.38 -12.67 -0.24
C TYR A 18 12.59 -12.78 0.68
N GLY A 19 12.62 -13.85 1.47
CA GLY A 19 13.73 -14.21 2.36
C GLY A 19 14.03 -13.09 3.36
N THR A 20 15.28 -12.64 3.36
CA THR A 20 15.75 -11.59 4.29
C THR A 20 15.48 -10.17 3.80
N SER A 21 14.86 -9.98 2.62
CA SER A 21 14.62 -8.66 2.04
C SER A 21 13.71 -7.78 2.89
N GLN A 22 14.04 -6.50 2.99
CA GLN A 22 13.38 -5.52 3.85
C GLN A 22 12.88 -4.31 3.05
N LEU A 23 11.95 -3.55 3.65
CA LEU A 23 11.63 -2.21 3.16
C LEU A 23 12.86 -1.30 3.31
N GLY A 24 13.31 -0.73 2.20
CA GLY A 24 14.45 0.17 2.18
C GLY A 24 14.09 1.63 2.46
N SER A 25 15.12 2.43 2.73
CA SER A 25 15.05 3.89 2.67
C SER A 25 15.33 4.36 1.26
N THR A 26 14.54 5.29 0.74
CA THR A 26 14.70 5.87 -0.60
C THR A 26 14.77 7.40 -0.52
N LYS A 27 15.03 8.06 -1.66
CA LYS A 27 15.00 9.53 -1.76
C LYS A 27 13.64 10.13 -1.33
N SER A 28 12.56 9.39 -1.54
CA SER A 28 11.18 9.77 -1.21
C SER A 28 10.77 9.38 0.22
N GLY A 29 11.70 8.89 1.03
CA GLY A 29 11.42 8.26 2.33
C GLY A 29 11.40 6.74 2.28
N LYS A 30 10.96 6.11 3.37
CA LYS A 30 10.89 4.66 3.51
C LYS A 30 9.93 4.06 2.48
N GLN A 31 10.25 2.90 1.90
CA GLN A 31 9.31 2.18 1.04
C GLN A 31 7.96 2.00 1.74
N MET A 32 6.88 2.13 0.98
CA MET A 32 5.49 2.06 1.45
C MET A 32 5.03 3.19 2.40
N SER A 33 5.85 4.22 2.66
CA SER A 33 5.34 5.47 3.23
C SER A 33 4.40 6.18 2.25
N ASP A 34 3.55 7.09 2.73
CA ASP A 34 2.66 7.87 1.86
C ASP A 34 3.45 8.69 0.83
N SER A 35 4.57 9.30 1.25
CA SER A 35 5.47 10.03 0.34
C SER A 35 6.05 9.12 -0.74
N TRP A 36 6.49 7.91 -0.37
CA TRP A 36 7.06 6.96 -1.31
C TRP A 36 6.05 6.45 -2.33
N VAL A 37 4.82 6.16 -1.88
CA VAL A 37 3.71 5.72 -2.72
C VAL A 37 3.30 6.84 -3.68
N ASN A 38 3.08 8.05 -3.17
CA ASN A 38 2.63 9.19 -3.98
C ASN A 38 3.61 9.51 -5.11
N ASP A 39 4.91 9.45 -4.85
CA ASP A 39 5.96 9.70 -5.85
C ASP A 39 5.98 8.67 -7.00
N ARG A 40 5.31 7.53 -6.84
CA ARG A 40 5.35 6.41 -7.80
C ARG A 40 4.02 6.14 -8.50
N LEU A 41 2.90 6.43 -7.85
CA LEU A 41 1.56 6.05 -8.34
C LEU A 41 1.33 6.39 -9.81
N GLU A 42 1.60 7.62 -10.23
CA GLU A 42 1.38 8.06 -11.62
C GLU A 42 2.15 7.20 -12.63
N SER A 43 3.42 6.90 -12.35
CA SER A 43 4.23 6.04 -13.24
C SER A 43 3.74 4.59 -13.31
N GLN A 44 3.03 4.12 -12.29
CA GLN A 44 2.59 2.72 -12.17
C GLN A 44 1.19 2.49 -12.74
N VAL A 45 0.28 3.44 -12.55
CA VAL A 45 -1.14 3.25 -12.89
C VAL A 45 -1.69 4.31 -13.85
N GLY A 46 -0.86 5.29 -14.24
CA GLY A 46 -1.27 6.45 -15.03
C GLY A 46 -1.91 7.55 -14.18
N GLU A 47 -1.97 8.75 -14.75
CA GLU A 47 -2.36 9.99 -14.10
C GLU A 47 -3.76 9.93 -13.46
N ASP A 48 -4.78 9.51 -14.21
CA ASP A 48 -6.17 9.48 -13.74
C ASP A 48 -6.37 8.49 -12.59
N LYS A 49 -5.79 7.29 -12.69
CA LYS A 49 -5.90 6.27 -11.65
C LYS A 49 -5.10 6.66 -10.41
N ALA A 50 -3.92 7.28 -10.59
CA ALA A 50 -3.12 7.80 -9.48
C ALA A 50 -3.90 8.83 -8.68
N ARG A 51 -4.57 9.78 -9.33
CA ARG A 51 -5.45 10.76 -8.65
C ARG A 51 -6.58 10.10 -7.89
N GLU A 52 -7.19 9.06 -8.45
CA GLU A 52 -8.25 8.32 -7.76
C GLU A 52 -7.73 7.64 -6.47
N ILE A 53 -6.57 6.97 -6.56
CA ILE A 53 -5.94 6.32 -5.40
C ILE A 53 -5.50 7.34 -4.36
N GLN A 54 -4.90 8.46 -4.76
CA GLN A 54 -4.52 9.55 -3.85
C GLN A 54 -5.74 10.11 -3.09
N LYS A 55 -6.88 10.26 -3.78
CA LYS A 55 -8.16 10.65 -3.15
C LYS A 55 -8.70 9.57 -2.22
N ALA A 56 -8.49 8.30 -2.52
CA ALA A 56 -8.84 7.21 -1.61
C ALA A 56 -7.93 7.20 -0.37
N MET A 57 -6.63 7.47 -0.53
CA MET A 57 -5.66 7.53 0.57
C MET A 57 -6.06 8.61 1.58
N SER A 58 -6.42 9.82 1.11
CA SER A 58 -6.84 10.91 1.99
C SER A 58 -8.15 10.65 2.72
N LYS A 59 -8.97 9.70 2.24
CA LYS A 59 -10.21 9.24 2.87
C LYS A 59 -10.01 8.01 3.77
N GLY A 60 -8.79 7.49 3.90
CA GLY A 60 -8.52 6.24 4.62
C GLY A 60 -9.07 4.98 3.92
N ASN A 61 -9.31 5.05 2.61
CA ASN A 61 -9.84 3.95 1.80
C ASN A 61 -8.74 3.15 1.08
N VAL A 62 -7.50 3.22 1.56
CA VAL A 62 -6.38 2.44 1.02
C VAL A 62 -5.68 1.69 2.14
N ASP A 63 -5.55 0.38 1.97
CA ASP A 63 -4.67 -0.44 2.80
C ASP A 63 -3.32 -0.56 2.11
N LYS A 64 -2.25 -0.25 2.85
CA LYS A 64 -0.88 -0.54 2.44
C LYS A 64 -0.43 -1.77 3.19
N VAL A 65 0.09 -2.76 2.48
CA VAL A 65 0.45 -4.04 3.07
C VAL A 65 1.83 -4.50 2.58
N ILE A 66 2.48 -5.33 3.39
CA ILE A 66 3.70 -6.03 3.03
C ILE A 66 3.48 -7.53 3.16
N SER A 67 3.68 -8.26 2.08
CA SER A 67 3.70 -9.71 2.05
C SER A 67 5.14 -10.21 2.18
N ARG A 68 5.45 -10.91 3.27
CA ARG A 68 6.76 -11.52 3.51
C ARG A 68 6.72 -13.00 3.20
N ILE A 69 7.56 -13.42 2.27
CA ILE A 69 7.68 -14.80 1.82
C ILE A 69 9.00 -15.36 2.33
N ASP A 70 8.95 -16.40 3.16
CA ASP A 70 10.17 -17.08 3.62
C ASP A 70 10.73 -18.05 2.56
N GLU A 71 11.91 -18.61 2.83
CA GLU A 71 12.59 -19.55 1.92
C GLU A 71 11.82 -20.86 1.67
N LYS A 72 10.80 -21.14 2.49
CA LYS A 72 9.92 -22.32 2.36
C LYS A 72 8.62 -21.97 1.62
N GLY A 73 8.42 -20.70 1.24
CA GLY A 73 7.22 -20.23 0.58
C GLY A 73 6.07 -19.88 1.53
N ASN A 74 6.30 -19.83 2.85
CA ASN A 74 5.28 -19.37 3.79
C ASN A 74 5.09 -17.86 3.66
N VAL A 75 3.84 -17.41 3.69
CA VAL A 75 3.48 -16.00 3.51
C VAL A 75 2.87 -15.44 4.79
N ILE A 76 3.41 -14.32 5.24
CA ILE A 76 2.81 -13.48 6.29
C ILE A 76 2.58 -12.09 5.69
N THR A 77 1.35 -11.60 5.78
CA THR A 77 0.98 -10.27 5.30
C THR A 77 0.61 -9.36 6.47
N ASN A 78 1.14 -8.14 6.45
CA ASN A 78 0.94 -7.15 7.51
C ASN A 78 0.52 -5.80 6.93
N LYS A 79 -0.31 -5.06 7.68
CA LYS A 79 -0.72 -3.70 7.37
C LYS A 79 0.35 -2.68 7.81
N LEU A 80 0.51 -1.65 7.00
CA LEU A 80 1.46 -0.55 7.18
C LEU A 80 0.74 0.79 7.42
N ASN A 81 1.31 1.64 8.27
CA ASN A 81 0.83 3.01 8.49
C ASN A 81 1.36 4.00 7.42
N SER A 82 1.05 5.29 7.56
CA SER A 82 1.52 6.36 6.67
C SER A 82 3.05 6.51 6.62
N ALA A 83 3.76 6.11 7.66
CA ALA A 83 5.23 6.10 7.73
C ALA A 83 5.88 4.83 7.13
N GLY A 84 5.10 3.85 6.67
CA GLY A 84 5.62 2.58 6.17
C GLY A 84 6.07 1.65 7.29
N GLU A 85 5.46 1.73 8.47
CA GLU A 85 5.71 0.88 9.62
C GLU A 85 4.59 -0.15 9.81
N ILE A 86 4.96 -1.36 10.22
CA ILE A 86 4.00 -2.44 10.47
C ILE A 86 3.17 -2.12 11.72
N ILE A 87 1.85 -2.24 11.60
CA ILE A 87 0.91 -1.97 12.70
C ILE A 87 0.04 -3.17 13.09
N SER A 88 -0.23 -4.10 12.18
CA SER A 88 -1.04 -5.31 12.45
C SER A 88 -0.85 -6.39 11.39
N SER A 89 -1.32 -7.60 11.66
CA SER A 89 -1.59 -8.60 10.62
C SER A 89 -2.67 -8.13 9.65
N TRP A 90 -2.66 -8.68 8.43
CA TRP A 90 -3.65 -8.42 7.39
C TRP A 90 -3.83 -9.66 6.49
N PRO A 91 -5.05 -10.01 6.06
CA PRO A 91 -6.34 -9.56 6.59
C PRO A 91 -6.63 -10.12 7.99
#